data_AF-A0A916VKU5-F1
#
_entry.id   AF-A0A916VKU5-F1
#
_cell.length_a   1.000
_cell.length_b   1.000
_cell.length_c   1.000
_cell.angle_alpha   90.00
_cell.angle_beta   90.00
_cell.angle_gamma   90.00
#
_symmetry.space_group_name_H-M   'P 1'
#
loop_
_entity.id
_entity.type
_entity.pdbx_description
1 polymer ?
#
loop_
_entity_poly.entity_id
_entity_poly.type
_entity_poly.pdbx_seq_one_letter_code
_entity_poly.pdbx_strand_id
1 'polypeptide(L)'
;MVNPEIDIDTQIFDNSETRIKLCQMTGGHVRDLMLLMQSAMRQVDDFPINIKAVNRAISDARDGTYRNAVNSEEWDKLAKVYRSKNIDHNEEYRSLLFRRCVLEYRDVDVEDNPVRWYDIHPLIEGTSEFQSALNRLISNE
;
A
#
# COMPACT_ATOMS: atom_id res chain seq x y z
N MET A 1 13.83 24.89 -11.68
CA MET A 1 12.57 24.97 -12.45
C MET A 1 12.31 23.60 -13.04
N VAL A 2 11.14 23.00 -12.81
CA VAL A 2 10.77 21.72 -13.42
C VAL A 2 10.36 22.00 -14.86
N ASN A 3 10.93 21.29 -15.84
CA ASN A 3 10.54 21.45 -17.24
C ASN A 3 9.12 20.87 -17.43
N PRO A 4 8.12 21.66 -17.85
CA PRO A 4 6.74 21.20 -18.04
C PRO A 4 6.58 20.20 -19.19
N GLU A 5 7.60 19.98 -20.02
CA GLU A 5 7.58 19.04 -21.15
C GLU A 5 8.05 17.62 -20.81
N ILE A 6 8.36 17.34 -19.54
CA ILE A 6 8.79 15.99 -19.12
C ILE A 6 7.59 15.04 -19.19
N ASP A 7 7.70 14.05 -20.06
CA ASP A 7 6.78 12.92 -20.12
C ASP A 7 7.15 11.90 -19.03
N ILE A 8 6.27 11.75 -18.04
CA ILE A 8 6.50 10.86 -16.90
C ILE A 8 6.58 9.38 -17.30
N ASP A 9 5.90 8.95 -18.37
CA ASP A 9 5.80 7.54 -18.74
C ASP A 9 6.90 7.06 -19.67
N THR A 10 7.71 7.99 -20.20
CA THR A 10 8.81 7.66 -21.12
C THR A 10 10.15 8.23 -20.68
N GLN A 11 10.16 9.32 -19.88
CA GLN A 11 11.39 9.97 -19.41
C GLN A 11 11.66 9.75 -17.92
N ILE A 12 10.64 9.48 -17.10
CA ILE A 12 10.80 9.23 -15.66
C ILE A 12 10.59 7.74 -15.33
N PHE A 13 9.59 7.12 -15.94
CA PHE A 13 9.35 5.67 -15.90
C PHE A 13 9.58 5.08 -17.28
N ASP A 14 9.83 3.77 -17.31
CA ASP A 14 10.03 3.02 -18.56
C ASP A 14 8.71 2.79 -19.32
N ASN A 15 7.59 2.81 -18.60
CA ASN A 15 6.23 2.78 -19.12
C ASN A 15 5.21 3.14 -18.02
N SER A 16 3.96 3.34 -18.43
CA SER A 16 2.84 3.65 -17.53
C SER A 16 2.54 2.55 -16.52
N GLU A 17 2.76 1.29 -16.84
CA GLU A 17 2.46 0.15 -15.95
C GLU A 17 3.39 0.15 -14.73
N THR A 18 4.68 0.43 -14.92
CA THR A 18 5.66 0.57 -13.84
C THR A 18 5.28 1.71 -12.89
N ARG A 19 4.88 2.87 -13.43
CA ARG A 19 4.39 4.01 -12.63
C ARG A 19 3.14 3.64 -11.85
N ILE A 20 2.14 3.07 -12.54
CA ILE A 20 0.86 2.67 -11.93
C ILE A 20 1.11 1.67 -10.79
N LYS A 21 2.01 0.70 -10.98
CA LYS A 21 2.37 -0.27 -9.95
C LYS A 21 2.96 0.41 -8.71
N LEU A 22 3.87 1.37 -8.88
CA LEU A 22 4.42 2.12 -7.75
C LEU A 22 3.30 2.84 -7.00
N CYS A 23 2.44 3.57 -7.72
CA CYS A 23 1.31 4.31 -7.12
C CYS A 23 0.33 3.38 -6.38
N GLN A 24 -0.04 2.24 -6.96
CA GLN A 24 -0.93 1.27 -6.33
C GLN A 24 -0.38 0.76 -5.00
N MET A 25 0.93 0.54 -4.91
CA MET A 25 1.57 0.04 -3.68
C MET A 25 1.66 1.07 -2.55
N THR A 26 1.32 2.33 -2.80
CA THR A 26 1.25 3.38 -1.77
C THR A 26 -0.06 3.36 -0.97
N GLY A 27 -1.08 2.63 -1.43
CA GLY A 27 -2.44 2.72 -0.88
C GLY A 27 -3.06 4.11 -1.00
N GLY A 28 -2.57 4.94 -1.93
CA GLY A 28 -3.01 6.33 -2.10
C GLY A 28 -2.47 7.31 -1.04
N HIS A 29 -1.58 6.88 -0.16
CA HIS A 29 -1.04 7.71 0.91
C HIS A 29 0.22 8.47 0.45
N VAL A 30 0.17 9.80 0.45
CA VAL A 30 1.23 10.67 -0.14
C VAL A 30 2.62 10.47 0.48
N ARG A 31 2.68 10.16 1.78
CA ARG A 31 3.97 9.86 2.44
C ARG A 31 4.61 8.61 1.85
N ASP A 32 3.81 7.58 1.60
CA ASP A 32 4.29 6.30 1.06
C ASP A 32 4.63 6.43 -0.42
N LEU A 33 3.94 7.30 -1.16
CA LEU A 33 4.36 7.71 -2.51
C LEU A 33 5.77 8.32 -2.51
N MET A 34 6.03 9.29 -1.63
CA MET A 34 7.35 9.92 -1.53
C MET A 34 8.44 8.91 -1.15
N LEU A 35 8.16 8.03 -0.19
CA LEU A 35 9.13 7.03 0.28
C LEU A 35 9.42 5.96 -0.79
N LEU A 36 8.39 5.40 -1.44
CA LEU A 36 8.57 4.42 -2.50
C LEU A 36 9.26 5.01 -3.72
N MET A 37 8.90 6.24 -4.12
CA MET A 37 9.57 6.93 -5.23
C MET A 37 11.05 7.16 -4.92
N GLN A 38 11.36 7.68 -3.74
CA GLN A 38 12.76 7.89 -3.33
C GLN A 38 13.52 6.57 -3.29
N SER A 39 12.89 5.50 -2.78
CA SER A 39 13.50 4.17 -2.76
C SER A 39 13.75 3.62 -4.16
N ALA A 40 12.82 3.80 -5.11
CA ALA A 40 12.96 3.35 -6.48
C ALA A 40 14.06 4.14 -7.24
N MET A 41 14.12 5.46 -7.05
CA MET A 41 15.18 6.30 -7.63
C MET A 41 16.58 5.89 -7.16
N ARG A 42 16.74 5.41 -5.93
CA ARG A 42 18.04 4.90 -5.44
C ARG A 42 18.49 3.59 -6.11
N GLN A 43 17.60 2.90 -6.82
CA GLN A 43 17.92 1.62 -7.49
C GLN A 43 18.40 1.81 -8.94
N VAL A 44 18.40 3.05 -9.44
CA VAL A 44 18.84 3.37 -10.80
C VAL A 44 19.90 4.46 -10.75
N ASP A 45 20.90 4.36 -11.62
CA ASP A 45 21.93 5.39 -11.76
C ASP A 45 21.43 6.57 -12.62
N ASP A 46 20.53 6.28 -13.58
CA ASP A 46 19.88 7.25 -14.45
C ASP A 46 18.43 6.82 -14.74
N PHE A 47 17.61 7.77 -15.18
CA PHE A 47 16.26 7.51 -15.65
C PHE A 47 16.26 6.74 -16.98
N PRO A 48 15.21 5.94 -17.28
CA PRO A 48 13.96 5.81 -16.53
C PRO A 48 13.99 4.79 -15.37
N ILE A 49 13.12 5.00 -14.38
CA ILE A 49 12.81 4.02 -13.34
C ILE A 49 12.09 2.85 -13.99
N ASN A 50 12.70 1.67 -13.93
CA ASN A 50 12.14 0.45 -14.49
C ASN A 50 11.42 -0.41 -13.44
N ILE A 51 10.71 -1.43 -13.92
CA ILE A 51 9.95 -2.35 -13.07
C ILE A 51 10.79 -3.05 -12.00
N LYS A 52 12.09 -3.31 -12.24
CA LYS A 52 12.97 -3.95 -11.25
C LYS A 52 13.25 -3.01 -10.08
N ALA A 53 13.49 -1.73 -10.36
CA ALA A 53 13.67 -0.70 -9.34
C ALA A 53 12.42 -0.53 -8.47
N VAL A 54 11.24 -0.49 -9.10
CA VAL A 54 9.95 -0.43 -8.39
C VAL A 54 9.72 -1.67 -7.54
N ASN A 55 9.93 -2.88 -8.08
CA ASN A 55 9.80 -4.12 -7.32
C ASN A 55 10.74 -4.15 -6.11
N ARG A 56 11.97 -3.66 -6.26
CA ARG A 56 12.94 -3.62 -5.16
C ARG A 56 12.48 -2.66 -4.06
N ALA A 57 12.04 -1.45 -4.42
CA ALA A 57 11.46 -0.49 -3.48
C ALA A 57 10.24 -1.05 -2.72
N ILE A 58 9.36 -1.76 -3.43
CA ILE A 58 8.20 -2.45 -2.84
C ILE A 58 8.65 -3.49 -1.82
N SER A 59 9.61 -4.36 -2.19
CA SER A 59 10.11 -5.40 -1.28
C SER A 59 10.79 -4.81 -0.05
N ASP A 60 11.66 -3.81 -0.23
CA ASP A 60 12.36 -3.16 0.88
C ASP A 60 11.36 -2.50 1.85
N ALA A 61 10.32 -1.83 1.34
CA ALA A 61 9.27 -1.25 2.18
C ALA A 61 8.40 -2.31 2.87
N ARG A 62 8.02 -3.38 2.14
CA ARG A 62 7.22 -4.50 2.66
C ARG A 62 7.93 -5.16 3.84
N ASP A 63 9.18 -5.57 3.65
CA ASP A 63 9.90 -6.34 4.67
C ASP A 63 10.49 -5.44 5.77
N GLY A 64 11.00 -4.26 5.42
CA GLY A 64 11.65 -3.36 6.37
C GLY A 64 10.69 -2.54 7.23
N THR A 65 9.51 -2.18 6.71
CA THR A 65 8.54 -1.32 7.40
C THR A 65 7.28 -2.08 7.77
N TYR A 66 6.58 -2.64 6.80
CA TYR A 66 5.20 -3.09 7.00
C TYR A 66 5.10 -4.45 7.70
N ARG A 67 5.98 -5.41 7.37
CA ARG A 67 6.04 -6.70 8.06
C ARG A 67 6.43 -6.52 9.53
N ASN A 68 7.44 -5.69 9.79
CA ASN A 68 7.90 -5.38 11.17
C ASN A 68 6.89 -4.55 11.97
N ALA A 69 6.00 -3.84 11.28
CA ALA A 69 4.96 -3.06 11.92
C ALA A 69 3.82 -3.94 12.45
N VAL A 70 3.67 -5.21 12.05
CA VAL A 70 2.50 -6.05 12.41
C VAL A 70 2.91 -7.18 13.36
N ASN A 71 2.20 -7.30 14.48
CA ASN A 71 2.41 -8.39 15.45
C ASN A 71 1.65 -9.65 15.03
N SER A 72 2.04 -10.82 15.57
CA SER A 72 1.48 -12.12 15.19
C SER A 72 -0.05 -12.21 15.32
N GLU A 73 -0.63 -11.61 16.36
CA GLU A 73 -2.08 -11.61 16.62
C GLU A 73 -2.86 -10.64 15.73
N GLU A 74 -2.16 -9.70 15.08
CA GLU A 74 -2.79 -8.66 14.27
C GLU A 74 -3.06 -9.10 12.83
N TRP A 75 -2.39 -10.15 12.34
CA TRP A 75 -2.62 -10.69 11.00
C TRP A 75 -4.07 -11.13 10.79
N ASP A 76 -4.67 -11.77 11.79
CA ASP A 76 -6.07 -12.20 11.72
C ASP A 76 -7.03 -11.00 11.77
N LYS A 77 -6.66 -9.92 12.46
CA LYS A 77 -7.43 -8.67 12.47
C LYS A 77 -7.38 -8.01 11.09
N LEU A 78 -6.21 -7.95 10.47
CA LEU A 78 -6.03 -7.42 9.12
C LEU A 78 -6.84 -8.23 8.08
N ALA A 79 -6.89 -9.55 8.20
CA ALA A 79 -7.75 -10.39 7.36
C ALA A 79 -9.24 -10.04 7.49
N LYS A 80 -9.71 -9.78 8.72
CA LYS A 80 -11.10 -9.34 8.98
C LYS A 80 -11.38 -7.96 8.37
N VAL A 81 -10.44 -7.00 8.48
CA VAL A 81 -10.58 -5.69 7.83
C VAL A 81 -10.64 -5.85 6.32
N TYR A 82 -9.74 -6.62 5.73
CA TYR A 82 -9.70 -6.85 4.29
C TYR A 82 -11.02 -7.44 3.77
N ARG A 83 -11.64 -8.36 4.51
CA ARG A 83 -12.93 -8.98 4.15
C ARG A 83 -14.12 -8.03 4.36
N SER A 84 -14.19 -7.39 5.52
CA SER A 84 -15.36 -6.58 5.90
C SER A 84 -15.34 -5.15 5.36
N LYS A 85 -14.16 -4.68 4.92
CA LYS A 85 -13.86 -3.28 4.59
C LYS A 85 -14.18 -2.29 5.72
N ASN A 86 -14.14 -2.79 6.96
CA ASN A 86 -14.50 -2.05 8.15
C ASN A 86 -13.55 -2.37 9.32
N ILE A 87 -13.58 -1.55 10.37
CA ILE A 87 -12.81 -1.74 11.60
C ILE A 87 -13.72 -1.61 12.81
N ASP A 88 -13.36 -2.29 13.90
CA ASP A 88 -13.96 -1.97 15.20
C ASP A 88 -13.32 -0.71 15.77
N HIS A 89 -14.10 0.14 16.45
CA HIS A 89 -13.60 1.40 17.02
C HIS A 89 -12.85 1.21 18.36
N ASN A 90 -12.03 0.17 18.47
CA ASN A 90 -11.22 -0.12 19.65
C ASN A 90 -9.77 0.37 19.50
N GLU A 91 -9.00 0.32 20.59
CA GLU A 91 -7.62 0.81 20.62
C GLU A 91 -6.69 0.04 19.67
N GLU A 92 -6.92 -1.25 19.46
CA GLU A 92 -6.08 -2.10 18.61
C GLU A 92 -6.16 -1.68 17.13
N TYR A 93 -7.37 -1.47 16.59
CA TYR A 93 -7.53 -0.98 15.22
C TYR A 93 -7.05 0.48 15.07
N ARG A 94 -7.18 1.31 16.11
CA ARG A 94 -6.60 2.66 16.12
C ARG A 94 -5.08 2.62 16.03
N SER A 95 -4.43 1.66 16.69
CA SER A 95 -3.00 1.42 16.57
C SER A 95 -2.60 0.97 15.16
N LEU A 96 -3.40 0.11 14.50
CA LEU A 96 -3.16 -0.31 13.12
C LEU A 96 -3.31 0.84 12.12
N LEU A 97 -4.28 1.74 12.31
CA LEU A 97 -4.41 2.98 11.53
C LEU A 97 -3.19 3.90 11.74
N PHE A 98 -2.76 4.09 12.99
CA PHE A 98 -1.62 4.95 13.31
C PHE A 98 -0.33 4.47 12.64
N ARG A 99 -0.10 3.16 12.64
CA ARG A 99 1.03 2.51 11.93
C ARG A 99 0.82 2.39 10.43
N ARG A 100 -0.34 2.80 9.91
CA ARG A 100 -0.77 2.66 8.50
C ARG A 100 -0.81 1.22 8.01
N CYS A 101 -0.99 0.26 8.91
CA CYS A 101 -1.27 -1.12 8.52
C CYS A 101 -2.70 -1.25 7.96
N VAL A 102 -3.59 -0.38 8.42
CA VAL A 102 -4.93 -0.13 7.86
C VAL A 102 -4.97 1.32 7.36
N LEU A 103 -5.68 1.53 6.26
CA LEU A 103 -5.92 2.82 5.63
C LEU A 103 -7.41 3.14 5.66
N GLU A 104 -7.75 4.41 5.88
CA GLU A 104 -9.11 4.93 5.72
C GLU A 104 -9.23 5.54 4.33
N TYR A 105 -10.24 5.11 3.59
CA TYR A 105 -10.62 5.66 2.30
C TYR A 105 -11.92 6.43 2.44
N ARG A 106 -12.06 7.46 1.62
CA ARG A 106 -13.24 8.33 1.58
C ARG A 106 -13.70 8.43 0.14
N ASP A 107 -15.01 8.31 -0.05
CA ASP A 107 -15.68 8.41 -1.32
C ASP A 107 -17.04 9.08 -1.13
N VAL A 108 -17.80 9.22 -2.21
CA VAL A 108 -19.21 9.62 -2.19
C VAL A 108 -20.09 8.49 -2.70
N ASP A 109 -21.27 8.31 -2.11
CA ASP A 109 -22.26 7.38 -2.65
C ASP A 109 -23.06 7.97 -3.82
N VAL A 110 -24.03 7.22 -4.32
CA VAL A 110 -24.89 7.62 -5.45
C VAL A 110 -25.77 8.84 -5.16
N GLU A 111 -25.88 9.25 -3.90
CA GLU A 111 -26.62 10.43 -3.44
C GLU A 111 -25.69 11.58 -3.01
N ASP A 112 -24.40 11.53 -3.39
CA ASP A 112 -23.35 12.48 -2.98
C ASP A 112 -23.09 12.55 -1.46
N ASN A 113 -23.48 11.53 -0.69
CA ASN A 113 -23.15 11.49 0.74
C ASN A 113 -21.74 10.95 0.96
N PRO A 114 -20.97 11.52 1.91
CA PRO A 114 -19.63 11.04 2.21
C PRO A 114 -19.67 9.65 2.84
N VAL A 115 -19.00 8.68 2.18
CA VAL A 115 -18.80 7.33 2.68
C VAL A 115 -17.33 7.16 3.06
N ARG A 116 -17.10 6.40 4.14
CA ARG A 116 -15.76 5.95 4.53
C ARG A 116 -15.73 4.44 4.61
N TRP A 117 -14.61 3.87 4.20
CA TRP A 117 -14.33 2.45 4.32
C TRP A 117 -12.85 2.24 4.61
N TYR A 118 -12.48 1.02 4.98
CA TYR A 118 -11.12 0.72 5.41
C TYR A 118 -10.58 -0.46 4.64
N ASP A 119 -9.27 -0.44 4.40
CA ASP A 119 -8.56 -1.60 3.88
C ASP A 119 -7.19 -1.72 4.50
N ILE A 120 -6.56 -2.87 4.31
CA ILE A 120 -5.17 -3.05 4.68
C ILE A 120 -4.25 -2.30 3.71
N HIS A 121 -3.03 -2.00 4.15
CA HIS A 121 -2.02 -1.44 3.26
C HIS A 121 -1.64 -2.46 2.16
N PRO A 122 -1.53 -2.08 0.87
CA PRO A 122 -1.20 -3.01 -0.23
C PRO A 122 0.14 -3.75 -0.05
N LEU A 123 1.10 -3.10 0.61
CA LEU A 123 2.36 -3.75 0.97
C LEU A 123 2.18 -4.92 1.96
N ILE A 124 1.20 -4.87 2.86
CA ILE A 124 0.84 -5.97 3.77
C ILE A 124 0.12 -7.07 2.99
N GLU A 125 -0.79 -6.71 2.08
CA GLU A 125 -1.54 -7.68 1.27
C GLU A 125 -0.62 -8.68 0.55
N GLY A 126 0.53 -8.22 0.06
CA GLY A 126 1.52 -9.08 -0.59
C GLY A 126 2.42 -9.92 0.34
N THR A 127 2.14 -9.99 1.65
CA THR A 127 2.93 -10.78 2.61
C THR A 127 2.36 -12.19 2.80
N SER A 128 3.23 -13.16 3.04
CA SER A 128 2.86 -14.56 3.30
C SER A 128 1.99 -14.75 4.55
N GLU A 129 2.25 -13.96 5.59
CA GLU A 129 1.59 -13.99 6.89
C GLU A 129 0.14 -13.56 6.75
N PHE A 130 -0.09 -12.45 6.03
CA PHE A 130 -1.43 -12.00 5.69
C PHE A 130 -2.17 -13.03 4.84
N GLN A 131 -1.56 -13.56 3.78
CA GLN A 131 -2.19 -14.58 2.93
C GLN A 131 -2.56 -15.84 3.73
N SER A 132 -1.72 -16.23 4.68
CA SER A 132 -2.01 -17.34 5.59
C SER A 132 -3.17 -17.04 6.53
N ALA A 133 -3.23 -15.82 7.09
CA ALA A 133 -4.33 -15.37 7.95
C ALA A 133 -5.66 -15.28 7.19
N LEU A 134 -5.63 -14.74 5.98
CA LEU A 134 -6.80 -14.68 5.10
C LEU A 134 -7.31 -16.09 4.79
N ASN A 135 -6.44 -17.01 4.39
CA ASN A 135 -6.85 -18.40 4.11
C ASN A 135 -7.46 -19.10 5.32
N ARG A 136 -6.92 -18.88 6.54
CA ARG A 136 -7.52 -19.40 7.79
C ARG A 136 -8.91 -18.83 8.02
N LEU A 137 -9.10 -17.52 7.82
CA LEU A 137 -10.41 -16.88 7.98
C LEU A 137 -11.43 -17.50 7.02
N ILE A 138 -11.07 -17.65 5.75
CA ILE A 138 -11.94 -18.22 4.70
C ILE A 138 -12.28 -19.68 4.96
N SER A 139 -11.34 -20.46 5.51
CA SER A 139 -11.56 -21.88 5.79
C SER A 139 -12.46 -22.14 7.00
N ASN A 140 -12.67 -21.12 7.84
CA ASN A 140 -13.51 -21.19 9.04
C ASN A 140 -14.92 -20.61 8.83
N GLU A 141 -15.23 -20.10 7.63
CA GLU A 141 -16.55 -19.64 7.18
C GLU A 141 -17.31 -20.77 6.48
#